data_AF-A0A0U2JDR9-F1
#
_entry.id   AF-A0A0U2JDR9-F1
#
_cell.length_a   1.000
_cell.length_b   1.000
_cell.length_c   1.000
_cell.angle_alpha   90.00
_cell.angle_beta   90.00
_cell.angle_gamma   90.00
#
_symmetry.space_group_name_H-M   'P 1'
#
loop_
_entity.id
_entity.type
_entity.pdbx_description
1 polymer ?
#
loop_
_entity_poly.entity_id
_entity_poly.type
_entity_poly.pdbx_seq_one_letter_code
_entity_poly.pdbx_strand_id
1 'polypeptide(L)'
;MVAVVGAGHVPGIISSIDKEIDLAPLITIPPPKPAKKIVKWLLPALVLGMIIYGFFSFGIVESAHMLWLWCVISALGAALGALLVLGHPLTILAAGISAPLTMLHPGWVAGIVEAFIRKPRVGDLETIIDDITSLKGWWSNRVSRILLIMAITNIGARLGTAVSAFLIAKMLT
;
A
#
# COMPACT_ATOMS: atom_id res chain seq x y z
N MET A 1 -33.10 6.38 -27.28
CA MET A 1 -32.50 5.71 -26.11
C MET A 1 -32.45 6.72 -24.98
N VAL A 2 -32.76 6.31 -23.74
CA VAL A 2 -32.65 7.18 -22.55
C VAL A 2 -31.49 6.65 -21.71
N ALA A 3 -30.51 7.50 -21.40
CA ALA A 3 -29.37 7.18 -20.56
C ALA A 3 -29.43 8.03 -19.28
N VAL A 4 -29.28 7.38 -18.13
CA VAL A 4 -29.22 8.06 -16.81
C VAL A 4 -27.76 8.23 -16.43
N VAL A 5 -27.32 9.46 -16.21
CA VAL A 5 -25.92 9.81 -15.91
C VAL A 5 -25.87 10.75 -14.72
N GLY A 6 -24.87 10.60 -13.85
CA GLY A 6 -24.70 11.46 -12.67
C GLY A 6 -24.47 12.92 -13.06
N ALA A 7 -25.04 13.85 -12.28
CA ALA A 7 -25.06 15.29 -12.58
C ALA A 7 -23.67 15.90 -12.86
N GLY A 8 -22.61 15.38 -12.24
CA GLY A 8 -21.23 15.84 -12.47
C GLY A 8 -20.68 15.55 -13.87
N HIS A 9 -21.19 14.53 -14.56
CA HIS A 9 -20.74 14.17 -15.91
C HIS A 9 -21.55 14.85 -17.03
N VAL A 10 -22.75 15.35 -16.72
CA VAL A 10 -23.68 15.95 -17.69
C VAL A 10 -23.06 17.12 -18.47
N PRO A 11 -22.36 18.10 -17.85
CA PRO A 11 -21.77 19.22 -18.59
C PRO A 11 -20.68 18.78 -19.58
N GLY A 12 -19.87 17.78 -19.19
CA GLY A 12 -18.82 17.21 -20.04
C GLY A 12 -19.37 16.46 -21.25
N ILE A 13 -20.46 15.71 -21.05
CA ILE A 13 -21.15 14.99 -22.11
C ILE A 13 -21.77 15.99 -23.10
N ILE A 14 -22.55 16.96 -22.64
CA ILE A 14 -23.21 17.94 -23.52
C ILE A 14 -22.19 18.71 -24.37
N SER A 15 -21.06 19.12 -23.79
CA SER A 15 -20.01 19.86 -24.51
C SER A 15 -19.23 19.05 -25.55
N SER A 16 -19.39 17.72 -25.55
CA SER A 16 -18.65 16.80 -26.41
C SER A 16 -19.55 15.89 -27.25
N ILE A 17 -20.88 15.96 -27.10
CA ILE A 17 -21.84 15.03 -27.71
C ILE A 17 -21.88 15.14 -29.24
N ASP A 18 -21.67 16.35 -29.76
CA ASP A 18 -21.66 16.65 -31.20
C ASP A 18 -20.25 16.64 -31.81
N LYS A 19 -19.22 16.28 -31.04
CA LYS A 19 -17.84 16.20 -31.52
C LYS A 19 -17.52 14.78 -31.93
N GLU A 20 -17.18 14.57 -33.20
CA GLU A 20 -16.52 13.34 -33.63
C GLU A 20 -15.10 13.32 -33.06
N ILE A 21 -14.90 12.50 -32.03
CA ILE A 21 -13.59 12.25 -31.42
C ILE A 21 -13.12 10.89 -31.91
N ASP A 22 -11.99 10.86 -32.60
CA ASP A 22 -11.35 9.60 -32.97
C ASP A 22 -10.86 8.87 -31.71
N LEU A 23 -11.50 7.74 -31.41
CA LEU A 23 -11.17 6.88 -30.28
C LEU A 23 -10.07 5.87 -30.60
N ALA A 24 -9.72 5.68 -31.89
CA ALA A 24 -8.71 4.72 -32.32
C ALA A 24 -7.35 4.87 -31.57
N PRO A 25 -6.84 6.08 -31.29
CA PRO A 25 -5.60 6.26 -30.55
C PRO A 25 -5.67 5.80 -29.09
N LEU A 26 -6.86 5.84 -28.47
CA LEU A 26 -7.07 5.47 -27.06
C LEU A 26 -7.16 3.95 -26.87
N ILE A 27 -7.43 3.21 -27.94
CA ILE A 27 -7.53 1.74 -27.93
C ILE A 27 -6.14 1.11 -28.15
N THR A 28 -5.18 1.88 -28.67
CA THR A 28 -3.81 1.41 -28.86
C THR A 28 -2.97 1.58 -27.59
N ILE A 29 -2.56 0.46 -26.98
CA ILE A 29 -1.59 0.48 -25.88
C ILE A 29 -0.18 0.51 -26.50
N PRO A 30 0.60 1.59 -26.34
CA PRO A 30 1.94 1.66 -26.90
C PRO A 30 2.83 0.59 -26.26
N PRO A 31 3.70 -0.09 -27.04
CA PRO A 31 4.58 -1.11 -26.50
C PRO A 31 5.52 -0.50 -25.44
N PRO A 32 5.72 -1.20 -24.30
CA PRO A 32 6.58 -0.68 -23.24
C PRO A 32 8.02 -0.55 -23.74
N LYS A 33 8.61 0.64 -23.60
CA LYS A 33 10.03 0.87 -23.92
C LYS A 33 10.93 -0.10 -23.13
N PRO A 34 11.96 -0.70 -23.74
CA PRO A 34 12.82 -1.70 -23.08
C PRO A 34 13.52 -1.17 -21.83
N ALA A 35 13.83 0.13 -21.78
CA ALA A 35 14.38 0.80 -20.60
C ALA A 35 13.47 0.67 -19.36
N LYS A 36 12.14 0.71 -19.53
CA LYS A 36 11.19 0.51 -18.41
C LYS A 36 11.24 -0.91 -17.86
N LYS A 37 11.56 -1.89 -18.70
CA LYS A 37 11.72 -3.29 -18.30
C LYS A 37 12.99 -3.49 -17.46
N ILE A 38 14.08 -2.82 -17.82
CA ILE A 38 15.35 -2.87 -17.09
C ILE A 38 15.22 -2.22 -15.71
N VAL A 39 14.65 -1.01 -15.62
CA VAL A 39 14.46 -0.30 -14.34
C VAL A 39 13.59 -1.11 -13.38
N LYS A 40 12.58 -1.84 -13.89
CA LYS A 40 11.74 -2.73 -13.07
C LYS A 40 12.54 -3.86 -12.40
N TRP A 41 13.58 -4.37 -13.07
CA TRP A 41 14.39 -5.49 -12.57
C TRP A 41 15.67 -5.06 -11.85
N LEU A 42 16.12 -3.82 -12.05
CA LEU A 42 17.34 -3.29 -11.44
C LEU A 42 17.26 -3.31 -9.90
N LEU A 43 16.14 -2.86 -9.33
CA LEU A 43 15.96 -2.81 -7.88
C LEU A 43 15.94 -4.22 -7.23
N PRO A 44 15.14 -5.20 -7.70
CA PRO A 44 15.25 -6.58 -7.22
C PRO A 44 16.66 -7.18 -7.34
N ALA A 45 17.33 -6.97 -8.48
CA ALA A 45 18.67 -7.51 -8.71
C ALA A 45 19.71 -6.89 -7.76
N LEU A 46 19.60 -5.59 -7.48
CA LEU A 46 20.50 -4.88 -6.56
C LEU A 46 20.33 -5.36 -5.12
N VAL A 47 19.08 -5.54 -4.65
CA VAL A 47 18.79 -6.10 -3.32
C VAL A 47 19.34 -7.52 -3.21
N LEU A 48 19.12 -8.36 -4.23
CA LEU A 48 19.64 -9.72 -4.25
C LEU A 48 21.18 -9.74 -4.23
N GLY A 49 21.82 -8.86 -5.00
CA GLY A 49 23.27 -8.71 -5.01
C GLY A 49 23.83 -8.30 -3.65
N MET A 50 23.17 -7.35 -2.96
CA MET A 50 23.56 -6.95 -1.59
C MET A 50 23.42 -8.10 -0.59
N ILE A 51 22.34 -8.89 -0.68
CA ILE A 51 22.15 -10.06 0.18
C ILE A 51 23.28 -11.06 -0.05
N ILE A 52 23.55 -11.42 -1.31
CA ILE A 52 24.63 -12.36 -1.67
C ILE A 52 25.99 -11.85 -1.17
N TYR A 53 26.30 -10.57 -1.38
CA TYR A 53 27.54 -9.95 -0.91
C TYR A 53 27.65 -9.96 0.63
N GLY A 54 26.54 -9.68 1.32
CA GLY A 54 26.46 -9.73 2.78
C GLY A 54 26.76 -11.14 3.32
N PHE A 55 26.21 -12.17 2.68
CA PHE A 55 26.48 -13.57 3.03
C PHE A 55 27.97 -13.94 2.91
N PHE A 56 28.66 -13.46 1.87
CA PHE A 56 30.10 -13.70 1.70
C PHE A 56 30.98 -12.88 2.66
N SER A 57 30.52 -11.71 3.10
CA SER A 57 31.34 -10.77 3.89
C SER A 57 31.19 -10.95 5.40
N PHE A 58 29.99 -11.28 5.89
CA PHE A 58 29.67 -11.31 7.34
C PHE A 58 29.32 -12.71 7.86
N GLY A 59 29.29 -13.72 6.98
CA GLY A 59 28.94 -15.10 7.33
C GLY A 59 27.43 -15.35 7.40
N ILE A 60 27.04 -16.62 7.26
CA ILE A 60 25.64 -17.05 7.13
C ILE A 60 24.81 -16.75 8.39
N VAL A 61 25.40 -16.95 9.58
CA VAL A 61 24.69 -16.82 10.85
C VAL A 61 24.32 -15.36 11.12
N GLU A 62 25.26 -14.44 10.94
CA GLU A 62 25.04 -13.01 11.18
C GLU A 62 24.08 -12.41 10.15
N SER A 63 24.26 -12.77 8.88
CA SER A 63 23.34 -12.35 7.80
C SER A 63 21.91 -12.82 8.04
N ALA A 64 21.73 -14.06 8.51
CA ALA A 64 20.42 -14.60 8.87
C ALA A 64 19.81 -13.87 10.09
N HIS A 65 20.63 -13.52 11.09
CA HIS A 65 20.19 -12.75 12.25
C HIS A 65 19.70 -11.34 11.87
N MET A 66 20.44 -10.65 11.00
CA MET A 66 20.08 -9.32 10.49
C MET A 66 18.76 -9.36 9.69
N LEU A 67 18.60 -10.37 8.82
CA LEU A 67 17.36 -10.57 8.06
C LEU A 67 16.17 -10.87 8.99
N TRP A 68 16.38 -11.72 10.00
CA TRP A 68 15.36 -12.02 11.00
C TRP A 68 14.93 -10.77 11.77
N LEU A 69 15.91 -9.99 12.24
CA LEU A 69 15.67 -8.74 12.96
C LEU A 69 14.87 -7.75 12.11
N TRP A 70 15.21 -7.63 10.82
CA TRP A 70 14.47 -6.80 9.87
C TRP A 70 13.03 -7.25 9.67
N CYS A 71 12.81 -8.54 9.46
CA CYS A 71 11.47 -9.11 9.32
C CYS A 71 10.62 -8.84 10.57
N VAL A 72 11.17 -9.11 11.76
CA VAL A 72 10.43 -8.95 13.01
C VAL A 72 10.06 -7.50 13.28
N ILE A 73 11.02 -6.57 13.18
CA ILE A 73 10.77 -5.16 13.48
C ILE A 73 9.79 -4.56 12.45
N SER A 74 9.93 -4.90 11.17
CA SER A 74 9.03 -4.40 10.12
C SER A 74 7.61 -4.95 10.28
N ALA A 75 7.47 -6.24 10.60
CA ALA A 75 6.19 -6.87 10.90
C ALA A 75 5.51 -6.24 12.12
N LEU A 76 6.27 -6.02 13.21
CA LEU A 76 5.77 -5.37 14.41
C LEU A 76 5.34 -3.92 14.14
N GLY A 77 6.13 -3.14 13.41
CA GLY A 77 5.79 -1.77 13.06
C GLY A 77 4.48 -1.67 12.27
N ALA A 78 4.28 -2.55 11.28
CA ALA A 78 3.03 -2.62 10.51
C ALA A 78 1.84 -3.10 11.35
N ALA A 79 2.02 -4.17 12.13
CA ALA A 79 0.99 -4.71 13.00
C ALA A 79 0.53 -3.70 14.07
N LEU A 80 1.47 -2.98 14.68
CA LEU A 80 1.17 -1.88 15.61
C LEU A 80 0.40 -0.77 14.92
N GLY A 81 0.75 -0.42 13.67
CA GLY A 81 0.01 0.56 12.90
C GLY A 81 -1.46 0.17 12.67
N ALA A 82 -1.72 -1.09 12.32
CA ALA A 82 -3.09 -1.61 12.18
C ALA A 82 -3.82 -1.70 13.53
N LEU A 83 -3.11 -2.02 14.61
CA LEU A 83 -3.63 -2.09 15.98
C LEU A 83 -4.10 -0.71 16.48
N LEU A 84 -3.34 0.35 16.20
CA LEU A 84 -3.67 1.72 16.63
C LEU A 84 -5.01 2.21 16.07
N VAL A 85 -5.40 1.73 14.90
CA VAL A 85 -6.68 2.08 14.26
C VAL A 85 -7.80 1.10 14.68
N LEU A 86 -7.51 0.16 15.57
CA LEU A 86 -8.42 -0.89 16.02
C LEU A 86 -8.94 -1.75 14.85
N GLY A 87 -8.03 -2.07 13.93
CA GLY A 87 -8.31 -3.00 12.83
C GLY A 87 -8.70 -4.38 13.34
N HIS A 88 -9.39 -5.15 12.52
CA HIS A 88 -9.74 -6.52 12.88
C HIS A 88 -8.47 -7.37 13.13
N PRO A 89 -8.48 -8.36 14.04
CA PRO A 89 -7.30 -9.21 14.30
C PRO A 89 -6.67 -9.82 13.05
N LEU A 90 -7.50 -10.26 12.09
CA LEU A 90 -7.04 -10.73 10.78
C LEU A 90 -6.31 -9.66 9.96
N THR A 91 -6.74 -8.40 10.04
CA THR A 91 -6.10 -7.25 9.39
C THR A 91 -4.72 -6.97 9.98
N ILE A 92 -4.57 -7.10 11.30
CA ILE A 92 -3.29 -6.94 12.01
C ILE A 92 -2.31 -8.03 11.57
N LEU A 93 -2.77 -9.28 11.50
CA LEU A 93 -1.95 -10.40 11.01
C LEU A 93 -1.55 -10.21 9.55
N ALA A 94 -2.49 -9.78 8.70
CA ALA A 94 -2.21 -9.51 7.29
C ALA A 94 -1.20 -8.37 7.10
N ALA A 95 -1.30 -7.31 7.90
CA ALA A 95 -0.33 -6.21 7.92
C ALA A 95 1.08 -6.70 8.32
N GLY A 96 1.17 -7.51 9.39
CA GLY A 96 2.44 -8.04 9.88
C GLY A 96 3.10 -9.02 8.90
N ILE A 97 2.34 -9.93 8.29
CA ILE A 97 2.87 -10.91 7.33
C ILE A 97 3.29 -10.22 6.03
N SER A 98 2.54 -9.21 5.58
CA SER A 98 2.88 -8.50 4.36
C SER A 98 4.13 -7.64 4.50
N ALA A 99 4.36 -6.99 5.65
CA ALA A 99 5.43 -6.00 5.79
C ALA A 99 6.85 -6.47 5.40
N PRO A 100 7.32 -7.68 5.76
CA PRO A 100 8.62 -8.20 5.29
C PRO A 100 8.61 -8.71 3.85
N LEU A 101 7.45 -9.09 3.33
CA LEU A 101 7.33 -9.72 2.02
C LEU A 101 7.15 -8.71 0.88
N THR A 102 6.72 -7.49 1.20
CA THR A 102 6.17 -6.60 0.18
C THR A 102 7.11 -5.47 -0.20
N MET A 103 7.52 -5.45 -1.48
CA MET A 103 7.75 -4.21 -2.24
C MET A 103 6.45 -3.37 -2.41
N LEU A 104 5.30 -4.01 -2.17
CA LEU A 104 3.99 -3.38 -2.02
C LEU A 104 3.86 -2.77 -0.62
N HIS A 105 3.01 -1.76 -0.44
CA HIS A 105 2.92 -1.12 0.87
C HIS A 105 1.97 -1.93 1.76
N PRO A 106 2.36 -2.38 2.97
CA PRO A 106 1.59 -3.32 3.81
C PRO A 106 0.21 -2.79 4.18
N GLY A 107 0.04 -1.47 4.21
CA GLY A 107 -1.25 -0.82 4.38
C GLY A 107 -2.28 -1.23 3.33
N TRP A 108 -1.90 -1.46 2.07
CA TRP A 108 -2.85 -1.93 1.05
C TRP A 108 -3.39 -3.32 1.36
N VAL A 109 -2.53 -4.24 1.79
CA VAL A 109 -2.95 -5.59 2.17
C VAL A 109 -3.88 -5.53 3.37
N ALA A 110 -3.52 -4.75 4.39
CA ALA A 110 -4.35 -4.52 5.56
C ALA A 110 -5.72 -3.90 5.20
N GLY A 111 -5.72 -2.85 4.37
CA GLY A 111 -6.93 -2.16 3.94
C GLY A 111 -7.87 -3.05 3.14
N ILE A 112 -7.34 -3.88 2.24
CA ILE A 112 -8.13 -4.85 1.46
C ILE A 112 -8.75 -5.90 2.39
N VAL A 113 -7.95 -6.48 3.31
CA VAL A 113 -8.44 -7.47 4.28
C VAL A 113 -9.53 -6.87 5.17
N GLU A 114 -9.33 -5.64 5.68
CA GLU A 114 -10.36 -4.94 6.46
C GLU A 114 -11.62 -4.68 5.62
N ALA A 115 -11.48 -4.28 4.35
CA ALA A 115 -12.62 -4.05 3.46
C ALA A 115 -13.41 -5.34 3.19
N PHE A 116 -12.75 -6.49 3.10
CA PHE A 116 -13.42 -7.79 2.95
C PHE A 116 -14.19 -8.18 4.22
N ILE A 117 -13.61 -7.94 5.40
CA ILE A 117 -14.21 -8.29 6.69
C ILE A 117 -15.33 -7.32 7.06
N ARG A 118 -15.05 -6.01 6.99
CA ARG A 118 -16.00 -4.91 7.26
C ARG A 118 -16.40 -4.22 5.96
N LYS A 119 -17.19 -4.92 5.16
CA LYS A 119 -17.67 -4.43 3.85
C LYS A 119 -18.22 -2.99 3.94
N PRO A 120 -17.64 -2.03 3.18
CA PRO A 120 -18.15 -0.67 3.12
C PRO A 120 -19.50 -0.65 2.39
N ARG A 121 -20.42 0.20 2.83
CA ARG A 121 -21.74 0.40 2.23
C ARG A 121 -21.74 1.67 1.37
N VAL A 122 -22.69 1.78 0.44
CA VAL A 122 -22.85 2.98 -0.40
C VAL A 122 -23.08 4.23 0.45
N GLY A 123 -23.88 4.12 1.51
CA GLY A 123 -24.08 5.23 2.45
C GLY A 123 -22.80 5.70 3.15
N ASP A 124 -21.83 4.81 3.40
CA ASP A 124 -20.53 5.19 3.97
C ASP A 124 -19.69 6.04 2.99
N LEU A 125 -19.92 5.89 1.67
CA LEU A 125 -19.26 6.70 0.65
C LEU A 125 -19.93 8.07 0.48
N GLU A 126 -21.24 8.14 0.67
CA GLU A 126 -21.98 9.40 0.60
C GLU A 126 -21.64 10.32 1.78
N THR A 127 -21.50 9.77 2.99
CA THR A 127 -21.19 10.55 4.19
C THR A 127 -19.69 10.78 4.41
N ILE A 128 -18.82 10.26 3.54
CA ILE A 128 -17.37 10.29 3.77
C ILE A 128 -16.82 11.70 3.93
N ILE A 129 -17.34 12.67 3.17
CA ILE A 129 -16.87 14.07 3.17
C ILE A 129 -17.19 14.73 4.50
N ASP A 130 -18.35 14.42 5.08
CA ASP A 130 -18.75 14.94 6.38
C ASP A 130 -17.99 14.22 7.51
N ASP A 131 -17.82 12.90 7.40
CA ASP A 131 -17.17 12.08 8.42
C ASP A 131 -15.67 12.38 8.57
N ILE A 132 -14.97 12.79 7.52
CA ILE A 132 -13.54 13.16 7.60
C ILE A 132 -13.30 14.49 8.34
N THR A 133 -14.34 15.31 8.58
CA THR A 133 -14.19 16.58 9.31
C THR A 133 -14.02 16.40 10.82
N SER A 134 -14.33 15.21 11.35
CA SER A 134 -14.24 14.92 12.77
C SER A 134 -13.36 13.70 13.05
N LEU A 135 -12.51 13.77 14.07
CA LEU A 135 -11.67 12.65 14.51
C LEU A 135 -12.50 11.39 14.81
N LYS A 136 -13.73 11.54 15.32
CA LYS A 136 -14.63 10.41 15.55
C LYS A 136 -15.13 9.79 14.25
N GLY A 137 -15.41 10.60 13.22
CA GLY A 137 -15.88 10.15 11.91
C GLY A 137 -14.83 9.33 11.14
N TRP A 138 -13.55 9.62 11.34
CA TRP A 138 -12.43 8.80 10.84
C TRP A 138 -12.45 7.37 11.40
N TRP A 139 -12.92 7.18 12.63
CA TRP A 139 -13.07 5.86 13.22
C TRP A 139 -14.46 5.28 13.01
N SER A 140 -15.55 6.04 12.94
CA SER A 140 -16.90 5.46 12.85
C SER A 140 -17.24 4.96 11.45
N ASN A 141 -16.83 5.69 10.41
CA ASN A 141 -17.12 5.32 9.03
C ASN A 141 -16.16 4.22 8.55
N ARG A 142 -16.71 3.22 7.87
CA ARG A 142 -15.95 2.04 7.44
C ARG A 142 -14.89 2.39 6.40
N VAL A 143 -15.21 3.29 5.47
CA VAL A 143 -14.32 3.69 4.37
C VAL A 143 -13.17 4.53 4.91
N SER A 144 -13.47 5.55 5.72
CA SER A 144 -12.44 6.39 6.35
C SER A 144 -11.52 5.56 7.23
N ARG A 145 -12.06 4.61 8.00
CA ARG A 145 -11.28 3.68 8.83
C ARG A 145 -10.34 2.81 7.99
N ILE A 146 -10.79 2.27 6.86
CA ILE A 146 -9.94 1.49 5.95
C ILE A 146 -8.77 2.35 5.45
N LEU A 147 -9.04 3.57 4.98
CA LEU A 147 -8.02 4.50 4.52
C LEU A 147 -7.03 4.87 5.64
N LEU A 148 -7.53 5.03 6.86
CA LEU A 148 -6.72 5.30 8.04
C LEU A 148 -5.82 4.10 8.39
N ILE A 149 -6.35 2.87 8.37
CA ILE A 149 -5.55 1.64 8.54
C ILE A 149 -4.43 1.59 7.51
N MET A 150 -4.72 1.87 6.24
CA MET A 150 -3.72 1.87 5.18
C MET A 150 -2.60 2.89 5.46
N ALA A 151 -2.97 4.12 5.84
CA ALA A 151 -2.02 5.19 6.12
C ALA A 151 -1.14 4.89 7.33
N ILE A 152 -1.74 4.55 8.48
CA ILE A 152 -1.01 4.32 9.74
C ILE A 152 -0.15 3.05 9.65
N THR A 153 -0.63 1.99 9.00
CA THR A 153 0.16 0.77 8.76
C THR A 153 1.39 1.07 7.90
N ASN A 154 1.25 1.90 6.87
CA ASN A 154 2.39 2.30 6.04
C ASN A 154 3.41 3.15 6.80
N ILE A 155 2.95 4.06 7.66
CA ILE A 155 3.84 4.85 8.52
C ILE A 155 4.57 3.93 9.51
N GLY A 156 3.83 3.04 10.17
CA GLY A 156 4.39 2.06 11.11
C GLY A 156 5.44 1.15 10.47
N ALA A 157 5.19 0.65 9.25
CA ALA A 157 6.14 -0.15 8.50
C ALA A 157 7.42 0.63 8.12
N ARG A 158 7.28 1.90 7.71
CA ARG A 158 8.43 2.77 7.38
C ARG A 158 9.29 3.06 8.61
N LEU A 159 8.65 3.32 9.75
CA LEU A 159 9.34 3.47 11.04
C LEU A 159 10.05 2.18 11.45
N GLY A 160 9.37 1.03 11.34
CA GLY A 160 9.98 -0.28 11.61
C GLY A 160 11.20 -0.55 10.74
N THR A 161 11.12 -0.24 9.45
CA THR A 161 12.24 -0.37 8.51
C THR A 161 13.40 0.55 8.90
N ALA A 162 13.13 1.81 9.25
CA ALA A 162 14.16 2.77 9.66
C ALA A 162 14.87 2.35 10.96
N VAL A 163 14.11 1.87 11.96
CA VAL A 163 14.65 1.36 13.22
C VAL A 163 15.48 0.10 12.99
N SER A 164 14.99 -0.81 12.16
CA SER A 164 15.75 -2.01 11.80
C SER A 164 17.05 -1.66 11.10
N ALA A 165 17.03 -0.76 10.12
CA ALA A 165 18.23 -0.32 9.42
C ALA A 165 19.26 0.28 10.39
N PHE A 166 18.82 1.09 11.36
CA PHE A 166 19.69 1.65 12.39
C PHE A 166 20.31 0.58 13.29
N LEU A 167 19.52 -0.39 13.76
CA LEU A 167 20.01 -1.48 14.62
C LEU A 167 20.99 -2.38 13.88
N ILE A 168 20.70 -2.71 12.63
CA ILE A 168 21.58 -3.50 11.76
C ILE A 168 22.90 -2.75 11.51
N ALA A 169 22.84 -1.45 11.23
CA ALA A 169 24.04 -0.63 11.05
C ALA A 169 24.93 -0.63 12.31
N LYS A 170 24.33 -0.61 13.50
CA LYS A 170 25.06 -0.68 14.77
C LYS A 170 25.69 -2.06 15.02
N MET A 171 25.11 -3.14 14.51
CA MET A 171 25.70 -4.48 14.61
C MET A 171 26.89 -4.69 13.67
N LEU A 172 26.98 -3.88 12.61
CA LEU A 172 28.03 -3.94 11.60
C LEU A 172 29.28 -3.10 11.93
N THR A 173 29.20 -2.20 12.92
CA THR A 173 30.30 -1.36 13.43
C THR A 173 30.87 -1.91 14.72
#